data_AF-A0A7W0Y6W1-F1
#
_entry.id   AF-A0A7W0Y6W1-F1
#
_cell.length_a   1.000
_cell.length_b   1.000
_cell.length_c   1.000
_cell.angle_alpha   90.00
_cell.angle_beta   90.00
_cell.angle_gamma   90.00
#
_symmetry.space_group_name_H-M   'P 1'
#
loop_
_entity.id
_entity.type
_entity.pdbx_description
1 polymer ?
#
loop_
_entity_poly.entity_id
_entity_poly.type
_entity_poly.pdbx_seq_one_letter_code
_entity_poly.pdbx_strand_id
1 'polypeptide(L)'
;MRRALLWTVLLASCSITHKSGDYACDLPTDCAPGRVCSGGYCVTTGQPSDAPHADRIDAPAPPIDAPTVEVCPSQCTSCNLQDRQCTIECGPLNNNCAAPVVCPPGYSCEIGCLTSGSCRSGVNCANAEACVVTCAGAGSCRDVTCGAGPCAVECSGYNSCERNIHCGAACQCDITCSGPGQKNCQTGVVCDDNACSAFDGGCTSTPAFPTQQCAIDCS
;
A
#
# COMPACT_ATOMS: atom_id res chain seq x y z
N MET A 1 -37.70 -3.84 -27.85
CA MET A 1 -38.46 -3.29 -26.71
C MET A 1 -37.98 -3.95 -25.42
N ARG A 2 -37.01 -3.37 -24.71
CA ARG A 2 -36.56 -3.85 -23.40
C ARG A 2 -36.63 -2.69 -22.42
N ARG A 3 -37.39 -2.91 -21.34
CA ARG A 3 -37.81 -1.93 -20.34
C ARG A 3 -36.64 -1.60 -19.42
N ALA A 4 -36.30 -0.32 -19.33
CA ALA A 4 -35.39 0.22 -18.32
C ALA A 4 -36.11 0.26 -16.97
N LEU A 5 -35.58 -0.42 -15.96
CA LEU A 5 -36.00 -0.31 -14.57
C LEU A 5 -35.05 0.68 -13.88
N LEU A 6 -35.53 1.90 -13.66
CA LEU A 6 -34.89 2.88 -12.77
C LEU A 6 -35.18 2.46 -11.32
N TRP A 7 -34.14 2.11 -10.56
CA TRP A 7 -34.20 1.97 -9.11
C TRP A 7 -33.67 3.25 -8.46
N THR A 8 -34.57 4.00 -7.85
CA THR A 8 -34.26 5.20 -7.07
C THR A 8 -33.91 4.77 -5.64
N VAL A 9 -32.62 4.81 -5.28
CA VAL A 9 -32.16 4.55 -3.91
C VAL A 9 -32.20 5.86 -3.13
N LEU A 10 -33.17 5.97 -2.21
CA LEU A 10 -33.24 7.03 -1.21
C LEU A 10 -32.20 6.76 -0.12
N LEU A 11 -31.12 7.53 -0.12
CA LEU A 11 -30.14 7.57 0.97
C LEU A 11 -30.75 8.33 2.16
N ALA A 12 -31.25 7.59 3.15
CA ALA A 12 -31.54 8.14 4.47
C ALA A 12 -30.23 8.28 5.25
N SER A 13 -29.70 9.50 5.35
CA SER A 13 -28.60 9.83 6.23
C SER A 13 -29.08 9.78 7.69
N CYS A 14 -28.69 8.75 8.42
CA CYS A 14 -28.84 8.71 9.87
C CYS A 14 -27.83 9.67 10.51
N SER A 15 -28.23 10.91 10.74
CA SER A 15 -27.49 11.84 11.61
C SER A 15 -27.63 11.37 13.07
N ILE A 16 -26.72 10.51 13.52
CA ILE A 16 -26.65 10.08 14.93
C ILE A 16 -26.06 11.24 15.74
N THR A 17 -26.91 12.22 16.07
CA THR A 17 -26.58 13.23 17.06
C THR A 17 -27.08 12.69 18.41
N HIS A 18 -26.30 11.84 19.06
CA HIS A 18 -26.59 11.34 20.41
C HIS A 18 -26.30 12.44 21.45
N LYS A 19 -27.02 13.57 21.37
CA LYS A 19 -27.13 14.50 22.50
C LYS A 19 -28.22 13.95 23.40
N SER A 20 -27.85 13.45 24.57
CA SER A 20 -28.83 13.24 25.63
C SER A 20 -29.47 14.59 25.91
N GLY A 21 -30.78 14.72 25.62
CA GLY A 21 -31.53 15.97 25.78
C GLY A 21 -31.43 16.54 27.20
N ASP A 22 -31.08 15.70 28.16
CA ASP A 22 -30.87 16.02 29.58
C ASP A 22 -29.78 17.08 29.85
N TYR A 23 -28.95 17.42 28.85
CA TYR A 23 -27.90 18.45 28.99
C TYR A 23 -28.02 19.61 28.00
N ALA A 24 -29.03 19.62 27.13
CA ALA A 24 -29.26 20.75 26.23
C ALA A 24 -29.96 21.88 26.98
N CYS A 25 -29.63 23.13 26.63
CA CYS A 25 -30.30 24.31 27.19
C CYS A 25 -30.34 25.44 26.18
N ASP A 26 -31.42 26.22 26.22
CA ASP A 26 -31.52 27.50 25.53
C ASP A 26 -31.41 28.66 26.54
N LEU A 27 -31.80 28.41 27.80
CA LEU A 27 -31.81 29.36 28.89
C LEU A 27 -31.09 28.79 30.13
N PRO A 28 -30.53 29.65 31.01
CA PRO A 28 -29.86 29.20 32.23
C PRO A 28 -30.75 28.39 33.20
N THR A 29 -32.07 28.61 33.16
CA THR A 29 -33.06 27.91 34.00
C THR A 29 -33.34 26.49 33.55
N ASP A 30 -32.95 26.12 32.34
CA ASP A 30 -33.12 24.75 31.81
C ASP A 30 -32.13 23.78 32.48
N CYS A 31 -31.11 24.32 33.13
CA CYS A 31 -30.07 23.54 33.78
C CYS A 31 -30.42 23.20 35.24
N ALA A 32 -30.10 21.98 35.65
CA ALA A 32 -30.18 21.56 37.05
C ALA A 32 -29.34 22.49 37.95
N PRO A 33 -29.72 22.67 39.24
CA PRO A 33 -28.97 23.53 40.17
C PRO A 33 -27.47 23.22 40.20
N GLY A 34 -26.64 24.27 40.12
CA GLY A 34 -25.16 24.15 40.06
C GLY A 34 -24.57 24.07 38.65
N ARG A 35 -25.38 24.25 37.61
CA ARG A 35 -24.95 24.31 36.21
C ARG A 35 -25.36 25.63 35.56
N VAL A 36 -24.62 26.05 34.53
CA VAL A 36 -24.92 27.22 33.69
C VAL A 36 -24.97 26.78 32.24
N CYS A 37 -25.88 27.40 31.49
CA CYS A 37 -26.00 27.18 30.06
C CYS A 37 -24.87 27.88 29.30
N SER A 38 -24.02 27.10 28.63
CA SER A 38 -22.91 27.60 27.81
C SER A 38 -22.85 26.82 26.49
N GLY A 39 -22.95 27.53 25.37
CA GLY A 39 -22.89 26.93 24.03
C GLY A 39 -24.04 25.96 23.71
N GLY A 40 -25.19 26.12 24.37
CA GLY A 40 -26.33 25.22 24.24
C GLY A 40 -26.29 24.00 25.16
N TYR A 41 -25.40 23.99 26.17
CA TYR A 41 -25.25 22.88 27.10
C TYR A 41 -25.11 23.32 28.56
N CYS A 42 -25.65 22.51 29.47
CA CYS A 42 -25.57 22.72 30.92
C CYS A 42 -24.23 22.22 31.50
N VAL A 43 -23.27 23.14 31.68
CA VAL A 43 -21.96 22.88 32.26
C VAL A 43 -21.93 23.23 33.75
N THR A 44 -21.21 22.49 34.58
CA THR A 44 -21.09 22.77 36.03
C THR A 44 -20.24 24.00 36.28
N THR A 45 -20.78 25.00 36.98
CA THR A 45 -20.02 26.18 37.39
C THR A 45 -19.41 25.98 38.76
N GLY A 46 -18.09 26.12 38.87
CA GLY A 46 -17.40 26.08 40.16
C GLY A 46 -16.71 24.74 40.48
N GLN A 47 -16.73 23.77 39.57
CA GLN A 47 -15.60 22.85 39.49
C GLN A 47 -14.53 23.56 38.65
N PRO A 48 -13.31 23.78 39.17
CA PRO A 48 -12.20 23.97 38.25
C PRO A 48 -12.27 22.77 37.33
N SER A 49 -12.51 23.00 36.03
CA SER A 49 -12.07 22.08 34.98
C SER A 49 -10.75 21.50 35.47
N ASP A 50 -10.59 20.17 35.54
CA ASP A 50 -9.40 19.43 36.00
C ASP A 50 -8.14 19.94 35.30
N ALA A 51 -7.75 21.15 35.68
CA ALA A 51 -6.57 21.86 35.32
C ALA A 51 -5.56 21.31 36.31
N PRO A 52 -4.45 20.76 35.82
CA PRO A 52 -3.55 19.96 36.63
C PRO A 52 -3.16 20.71 37.90
N HIS A 53 -3.34 20.05 39.05
CA HIS A 53 -2.83 20.49 40.35
C HIS A 53 -1.35 20.85 40.21
N ALA A 54 -0.99 22.10 40.51
CA ALA A 54 0.39 22.59 40.42
C ALA A 54 1.34 22.01 41.49
N ASP A 55 0.82 21.19 42.41
CA ASP A 55 1.52 20.84 43.65
C ASP A 55 1.84 19.34 43.77
N ARG A 56 1.42 18.54 42.79
CA ARG A 56 2.00 17.22 42.62
C ARG A 56 3.15 17.33 41.63
N ILE A 57 4.37 17.08 42.11
CA ILE A 57 5.44 16.52 41.29
C ILE A 57 5.00 15.08 40.96
N ASP A 58 3.91 14.95 40.23
CA ASP A 58 3.53 13.73 39.55
C ASP A 58 4.63 13.49 38.53
N ALA A 59 5.24 12.31 38.60
CA ALA A 59 6.20 11.86 37.60
C ALA A 59 5.65 12.21 36.22
N PRO A 60 6.50 12.73 35.29
CA PRO A 60 6.07 13.11 33.96
C PRO A 60 5.15 12.02 33.42
N ALA A 61 3.92 12.38 33.07
CA ALA A 61 2.99 11.44 32.46
C ALA A 61 3.80 10.69 31.39
N PRO A 62 3.78 9.34 31.39
CA PRO A 62 4.50 8.59 30.37
C PRO A 62 4.06 9.22 29.04
N PRO A 63 5.01 9.57 28.16
CA PRO A 63 4.70 10.25 26.92
C PRO A 63 3.53 9.51 26.31
N ILE A 64 2.39 10.19 26.19
CA ILE A 64 1.24 9.65 25.50
C ILE A 64 1.83 9.29 24.14
N ASP A 65 1.87 8.00 23.82
CA ASP A 65 2.35 7.48 22.56
C ASP A 65 1.44 8.09 21.49
N ALA A 66 1.76 9.32 21.09
CA ALA A 66 1.13 9.99 19.98
C ALA A 66 1.28 8.98 18.85
N PRO A 67 0.16 8.53 18.25
CA PRO A 67 0.23 7.52 17.21
C PRO A 67 1.27 8.02 16.23
N THR A 68 2.40 7.31 16.14
CA THR A 68 3.47 7.66 15.23
C THR A 68 2.77 7.69 13.89
N VAL A 69 2.62 8.89 13.31
CA VAL A 69 1.99 9.05 12.02
C VAL A 69 2.80 8.14 11.11
N GLU A 70 2.22 7.00 10.76
CA GLU A 70 2.91 6.03 9.95
C GLU A 70 3.05 6.74 8.60
N VAL A 71 4.29 7.08 8.25
CA VAL A 71 4.58 7.81 7.02
C VAL A 71 4.95 6.78 5.98
N CYS A 72 4.52 6.99 4.74
CA CYS A 72 4.96 6.16 3.63
C CYS A 72 6.49 6.03 3.61
N PRO A 73 7.03 4.81 3.40
CA PRO A 73 8.45 4.64 3.20
C PRO A 73 8.95 5.56 2.09
N SER A 74 10.14 6.13 2.27
CA SER A 74 10.70 7.13 1.33
C SER A 74 10.99 6.58 -0.07
N GLN A 75 10.97 5.25 -0.22
CA GLN A 75 11.13 4.56 -1.50
C GLN A 75 9.82 4.58 -2.33
N CYS A 76 8.67 4.76 -1.68
CA CYS A 76 7.37 4.77 -2.33
C CYS A 76 7.06 6.16 -2.89
N THR A 77 6.53 6.23 -4.11
CA THR A 77 5.93 7.46 -4.64
C THR A 77 4.60 7.76 -3.96
N SER A 78 3.84 6.69 -3.66
CA SER A 78 2.62 6.72 -2.85
C SER A 78 2.46 5.39 -2.12
N CYS A 79 1.69 5.36 -1.03
CA CYS A 79 1.44 4.12 -0.29
C CYS A 79 0.04 4.10 0.36
N ASN A 80 -0.45 2.89 0.62
CA ASN A 80 -1.59 2.63 1.50
C ASN A 80 -1.07 1.86 2.73
N LEU A 81 -1.13 2.49 3.89
CA LEU A 81 -0.57 1.97 5.13
C LEU A 81 -1.43 0.88 5.76
N GLN A 82 -2.74 0.88 5.52
CA GLN A 82 -3.65 -0.15 6.03
C GLN A 82 -3.37 -1.49 5.35
N ASP A 83 -3.13 -1.46 4.05
CA ASP A 83 -2.89 -2.66 3.23
C ASP A 83 -1.40 -2.94 3.00
N ARG A 84 -0.51 -2.11 3.56
CA ARG A 84 0.95 -2.13 3.31
C ARG A 84 1.30 -2.17 1.82
N GLN A 85 0.57 -1.40 1.01
CA GLN A 85 0.82 -1.29 -0.43
C GLN A 85 1.76 -0.12 -0.72
N CYS A 86 2.81 -0.34 -1.51
CA CYS A 86 3.77 0.68 -1.93
C CYS A 86 3.77 0.80 -3.45
N THR A 87 3.45 1.98 -3.99
CA THR A 87 3.53 2.25 -5.42
C THR A 87 4.78 3.04 -5.75
N ILE A 88 5.56 2.59 -6.73
CA ILE A 88 6.80 3.21 -7.17
C ILE A 88 6.69 3.49 -8.67
N GLU A 89 6.51 4.74 -9.05
CA GLU A 89 6.43 5.14 -10.47
C GLU A 89 7.75 5.74 -10.95
N CYS A 90 8.50 4.98 -11.73
CA CYS A 90 9.79 5.38 -12.28
C CYS A 90 9.61 6.10 -13.62
N GLY A 91 9.12 7.35 -13.55
CA GLY A 91 8.98 8.24 -14.70
C GLY A 91 9.94 9.44 -14.67
N PRO A 92 9.77 10.42 -15.59
CA PRO A 92 10.65 11.58 -15.72
C PRO A 92 10.70 12.45 -14.45
N LEU A 93 9.58 12.51 -13.71
CA LEU A 93 9.47 13.27 -12.46
C LEU A 93 10.29 12.65 -11.32
N ASN A 94 10.54 11.33 -11.38
CA ASN A 94 11.33 10.58 -10.40
C ASN A 94 12.71 10.18 -10.95
N ASN A 95 13.25 10.98 -11.88
CA ASN A 95 14.54 10.74 -12.53
C ASN A 95 14.69 9.30 -13.09
N ASN A 96 13.59 8.72 -13.56
CA ASN A 96 13.49 7.36 -14.08
C ASN A 96 14.03 6.28 -13.12
N CYS A 97 14.07 6.55 -11.80
CA CYS A 97 14.73 5.70 -10.81
C CYS A 97 16.17 5.36 -11.22
N ALA A 98 17.02 6.38 -11.31
CA ALA A 98 18.43 6.20 -11.67
C ALA A 98 19.20 5.30 -10.69
N ALA A 99 18.76 5.22 -9.43
CA ALA A 99 19.27 4.28 -8.43
C ALA A 99 18.49 2.95 -8.45
N PRO A 100 19.04 1.85 -7.92
CA PRO A 100 18.30 0.60 -7.79
C PRO A 100 16.99 0.80 -7.01
N VAL A 101 15.89 0.27 -7.53
CA VAL A 101 14.59 0.32 -6.87
C VAL A 101 14.55 -0.79 -5.82
N VAL A 102 14.26 -0.45 -4.56
CA VAL A 102 14.19 -1.42 -3.46
C VAL A 102 12.81 -1.33 -2.83
N CYS A 103 12.08 -2.44 -2.83
CA CYS A 103 10.79 -2.53 -2.14
C CYS A 103 11.03 -2.56 -0.61
N PRO A 104 10.31 -1.73 0.17
CA PRO A 104 10.40 -1.78 1.62
C PRO A 104 10.01 -3.15 2.19
N PRO A 105 10.64 -3.59 3.29
CA PRO A 105 10.31 -4.88 3.91
C PRO A 105 8.84 -4.96 4.35
N GLY A 106 8.17 -6.06 4.01
CA GLY A 106 6.78 -6.32 4.42
C GLY A 106 5.72 -5.51 3.66
N TYR A 107 6.08 -4.87 2.55
CA TYR A 107 5.14 -4.19 1.66
C TYR A 107 4.83 -5.02 0.41
N SER A 108 3.60 -4.86 -0.09
CA SER A 108 3.21 -5.27 -1.44
C SER A 108 3.54 -4.15 -2.41
N CYS A 109 4.58 -4.33 -3.23
CA CYS A 109 5.06 -3.29 -4.14
C CYS A 109 4.47 -3.40 -5.54
N GLU A 110 4.02 -2.27 -6.08
CA GLU A 110 3.66 -2.07 -7.48
C GLU A 110 4.65 -1.10 -8.11
N ILE A 111 5.48 -1.59 -9.04
CA ILE A 111 6.63 -0.87 -9.59
C ILE A 111 6.42 -0.64 -11.08
N GLY A 112 6.25 0.63 -11.47
CA GLY A 112 6.04 1.05 -12.86
C GLY A 112 7.29 1.64 -13.50
N CYS A 113 7.95 0.88 -14.38
CA CYS A 113 9.11 1.32 -15.16
C CYS A 113 8.67 1.73 -16.58
N LEU A 114 7.91 2.84 -16.66
CA LEU A 114 7.09 3.17 -17.83
C LEU A 114 7.85 3.89 -18.96
N THR A 115 8.98 4.52 -18.67
CA THR A 115 9.77 5.27 -19.67
C THR A 115 11.08 4.59 -20.05
N SER A 116 11.65 4.96 -21.19
CA SER A 116 12.89 4.36 -21.70
C SER A 116 14.03 4.46 -20.70
N GLY A 117 14.64 3.33 -20.37
CA GLY A 117 15.72 3.20 -19.40
C GLY A 117 15.30 3.37 -17.93
N SER A 118 14.00 3.39 -17.62
CA SER A 118 13.51 3.37 -16.24
C SER A 118 13.92 2.08 -15.53
N CYS A 119 14.31 2.19 -14.26
CA CYS A 119 14.72 1.04 -13.44
C CYS A 119 15.92 0.26 -14.04
N ARG A 120 16.74 0.90 -14.89
CA ARG A 120 17.91 0.26 -15.52
C ARG A 120 18.96 -0.23 -14.51
N SER A 121 18.93 0.32 -13.31
CA SER A 121 19.83 -0.03 -12.20
C SER A 121 19.33 -1.23 -11.40
N GLY A 122 18.18 -1.79 -11.80
CA GLY A 122 17.59 -2.99 -11.23
C GLY A 122 16.43 -2.71 -10.27
N VAL A 123 15.65 -3.77 -10.03
CA VAL A 123 14.54 -3.83 -9.09
C VAL A 123 14.80 -4.96 -8.11
N ASN A 124 14.75 -4.65 -6.82
CA ASN A 124 14.99 -5.60 -5.73
C ASN A 124 13.75 -5.71 -4.85
N CYS A 125 13.10 -6.88 -4.92
CA CYS A 125 11.94 -7.27 -4.16
C CYS A 125 12.25 -8.37 -3.14
N ALA A 126 13.53 -8.58 -2.78
CA ALA A 126 13.95 -9.69 -1.91
C ALA A 126 13.22 -9.74 -0.55
N ASN A 127 12.84 -8.57 0.00
CA ASN A 127 12.16 -8.44 1.29
C ASN A 127 10.67 -8.04 1.16
N ALA A 128 10.13 -8.02 -0.06
CA ALA A 128 8.74 -7.64 -0.30
C ALA A 128 7.78 -8.76 0.14
N GLU A 129 6.59 -8.38 0.61
CA GLU A 129 5.50 -9.34 0.86
C GLU A 129 4.91 -9.82 -0.48
N ALA A 130 4.80 -8.92 -1.46
CA ALA A 130 4.45 -9.21 -2.85
C ALA A 130 5.11 -8.18 -3.77
N CYS A 131 5.37 -8.54 -5.03
CA CYS A 131 6.02 -7.65 -5.98
C CYS A 131 5.43 -7.78 -7.38
N VAL A 132 4.89 -6.67 -7.90
CA VAL A 132 4.42 -6.53 -9.28
C VAL A 132 5.31 -5.51 -9.99
N VAL A 133 5.96 -5.91 -11.07
CA VAL A 133 6.90 -5.07 -11.82
C VAL A 133 6.43 -4.94 -13.26
N THR A 134 6.15 -3.71 -13.71
CA THR A 134 5.75 -3.40 -15.08
C THR A 134 6.88 -2.70 -15.82
N CYS A 135 7.44 -3.37 -16.82
CA CYS A 135 8.61 -2.94 -17.60
C CYS A 135 8.19 -2.52 -19.01
N ALA A 136 7.42 -1.43 -19.11
CA ALA A 136 6.89 -0.92 -20.37
C ALA A 136 7.88 -0.04 -21.14
N GLY A 137 8.84 0.57 -20.45
CA GLY A 137 9.88 1.40 -21.07
C GLY A 137 10.89 0.57 -21.87
N ALA A 138 11.39 1.12 -22.98
CA ALA A 138 12.45 0.46 -23.75
C ALA A 138 13.74 0.33 -22.91
N GLY A 139 14.34 -0.86 -22.86
CA GLY A 139 15.52 -1.14 -22.04
C GLY A 139 15.31 -1.00 -20.53
N SER A 140 14.05 -1.08 -20.06
CA SER A 140 13.72 -1.03 -18.64
C SER A 140 13.98 -2.37 -17.94
N CYS A 141 14.05 -2.32 -16.61
CA CYS A 141 14.16 -3.50 -15.74
C CYS A 141 15.27 -4.48 -16.16
N ARG A 142 16.52 -4.01 -16.25
CA ARG A 142 17.64 -4.87 -16.67
C ARG A 142 17.82 -6.07 -15.73
N ASP A 143 17.69 -5.82 -14.44
CA ASP A 143 17.86 -6.80 -13.40
C ASP A 143 16.62 -6.75 -12.48
N VAL A 144 16.02 -7.90 -12.20
CA VAL A 144 14.89 -8.02 -11.27
C VAL A 144 15.17 -9.19 -10.34
N THR A 145 15.17 -8.95 -9.03
CA THR A 145 15.32 -9.99 -8.01
C THR A 145 14.04 -10.08 -7.20
N CYS A 146 13.33 -11.19 -7.34
CA CYS A 146 12.16 -11.52 -6.55
C CYS A 146 12.56 -12.04 -5.15
N GLY A 147 11.70 -11.81 -4.17
CA GLY A 147 11.84 -12.31 -2.79
C GLY A 147 11.10 -13.62 -2.58
N ALA A 148 10.69 -13.90 -1.34
CA ALA A 148 9.94 -15.11 -0.99
C ALA A 148 8.45 -15.05 -1.41
N GLY A 149 7.87 -13.84 -1.46
CA GLY A 149 6.47 -13.63 -1.82
C GLY A 149 6.17 -13.79 -3.33
N PRO A 150 4.90 -13.67 -3.73
CA PRO A 150 4.51 -13.72 -5.13
C PRO A 150 5.15 -12.58 -5.92
N CYS A 151 5.71 -12.93 -7.07
CA CYS A 151 6.41 -12.02 -7.97
C CYS A 151 5.80 -12.10 -9.37
N ALA A 152 5.26 -10.99 -9.86
CA ALA A 152 4.75 -10.86 -11.22
C ALA A 152 5.58 -9.82 -11.98
N VAL A 153 6.17 -10.20 -13.11
CA VAL A 153 7.00 -9.32 -13.94
C VAL A 153 6.43 -9.27 -15.36
N GLU A 154 6.02 -8.09 -15.81
CA GLU A 154 5.54 -7.87 -17.17
C GLU A 154 6.57 -7.08 -17.99
N CYS A 155 7.11 -7.72 -19.02
CA CYS A 155 8.13 -7.17 -19.91
C CYS A 155 7.53 -6.87 -21.29
N SER A 156 6.93 -5.69 -21.43
CA SER A 156 6.26 -5.24 -22.66
C SER A 156 7.07 -4.22 -23.48
N GLY A 157 8.04 -3.53 -22.87
CA GLY A 157 8.92 -2.59 -23.56
C GLY A 157 9.97 -3.28 -24.45
N TYR A 158 10.43 -2.64 -25.52
CA TYR A 158 11.49 -3.18 -26.38
C TYR A 158 12.81 -3.37 -25.61
N ASN A 159 13.39 -4.57 -25.66
CA ASN A 159 14.57 -4.96 -24.85
C ASN A 159 14.36 -4.76 -23.34
N SER A 160 13.10 -4.77 -22.86
CA SER A 160 12.86 -4.87 -21.42
C SER A 160 13.32 -6.25 -20.93
N CYS A 161 13.81 -6.30 -19.69
CA CYS A 161 14.18 -7.57 -19.06
C CYS A 161 15.23 -8.37 -19.84
N GLU A 162 16.21 -7.68 -20.44
CA GLU A 162 17.20 -8.28 -21.35
C GLU A 162 18.30 -9.09 -20.64
N ARG A 163 18.46 -8.98 -19.31
CA ARG A 163 19.64 -9.48 -18.61
C ARG A 163 19.36 -10.54 -17.57
N ASN A 164 18.77 -10.18 -16.44
CA ASN A 164 18.69 -11.08 -15.30
C ASN A 164 17.36 -10.90 -14.55
N ILE A 165 16.40 -11.80 -14.77
CA ILE A 165 15.25 -11.93 -13.89
C ILE A 165 15.45 -13.17 -13.04
N HIS A 166 15.64 -12.96 -11.74
CA HIS A 166 15.81 -14.00 -10.75
C HIS A 166 14.53 -14.15 -9.95
N CYS A 167 13.85 -15.28 -10.12
CA CYS A 167 12.70 -15.62 -9.27
C CYS A 167 13.12 -15.87 -7.81
N GLY A 168 14.39 -16.20 -7.55
CA GLY A 168 14.89 -16.38 -6.19
C GLY A 168 14.12 -17.46 -5.44
N ALA A 169 13.66 -17.13 -4.23
CA ALA A 169 12.87 -18.02 -3.38
C ALA A 169 11.35 -17.76 -3.50
N ALA A 170 10.89 -17.13 -4.58
CA ALA A 170 9.50 -16.75 -4.74
C ALA A 170 8.60 -17.98 -4.78
N CYS A 171 7.62 -18.03 -3.88
CA CYS A 171 6.61 -19.08 -3.88
C CYS A 171 5.76 -19.09 -5.16
N GLN A 172 5.70 -17.95 -5.86
CA GLN A 172 5.07 -17.78 -7.16
C GLN A 172 5.88 -16.79 -8.00
N CYS A 173 6.31 -17.18 -9.20
CA CYS A 173 7.00 -16.29 -10.12
C CYS A 173 6.39 -16.38 -11.52
N ASP A 174 5.67 -15.33 -11.91
CA ASP A 174 5.05 -15.22 -13.22
C ASP A 174 5.73 -14.10 -14.02
N ILE A 175 6.41 -14.48 -15.09
CA ILE A 175 7.14 -13.57 -15.97
C ILE A 175 6.49 -13.64 -17.34
N THR A 176 5.91 -12.52 -17.76
CA THR A 176 5.24 -12.38 -19.05
C THR A 176 6.02 -11.45 -19.96
N CYS A 177 6.44 -11.94 -21.12
CA CYS A 177 7.21 -11.17 -22.09
C CYS A 177 6.41 -11.02 -23.38
N SER A 178 5.84 -9.82 -23.61
CA SER A 178 4.83 -9.57 -24.64
C SER A 178 5.20 -8.46 -25.64
N GLY A 179 6.40 -7.90 -25.53
CA GLY A 179 6.79 -6.73 -26.33
C GLY A 179 7.15 -7.02 -27.79
N PRO A 180 7.10 -5.98 -28.64
CA PRO A 180 7.44 -6.09 -30.05
C PRO A 180 8.94 -6.38 -30.22
N GLY A 181 9.28 -7.33 -31.11
CA GLY A 181 10.66 -7.59 -31.53
C GLY A 181 11.35 -8.81 -30.89
N GLN A 182 10.63 -9.68 -30.19
CA GLN A 182 11.12 -10.98 -29.65
C GLN A 182 12.38 -10.93 -28.76
N LYS A 183 12.88 -9.75 -28.39
CA LYS A 183 14.12 -9.61 -27.61
C LYS A 183 13.92 -9.48 -26.10
N ASN A 184 12.67 -9.36 -25.68
CA ASN A 184 12.35 -9.33 -24.26
C ASN A 184 12.65 -10.72 -23.70
N CYS A 185 13.34 -10.77 -22.55
CA CYS A 185 13.60 -12.02 -21.84
C CYS A 185 14.46 -13.04 -22.63
N GLN A 186 15.18 -12.62 -23.67
CA GLN A 186 16.02 -13.52 -24.48
C GLN A 186 17.18 -14.12 -23.71
N THR A 187 17.67 -13.40 -22.70
CA THR A 187 18.83 -13.82 -21.92
C THR A 187 18.53 -13.61 -20.44
N GLY A 188 18.68 -14.69 -19.67
CA GLY A 188 18.78 -14.65 -18.21
C GLY A 188 17.47 -14.50 -17.44
N VAL A 189 16.38 -15.08 -17.91
CA VAL A 189 15.31 -15.48 -17.00
C VAL A 189 15.76 -16.77 -16.29
N VAL A 190 15.89 -16.71 -14.97
CA VAL A 190 16.29 -17.84 -14.14
C VAL A 190 15.13 -18.20 -13.20
N CYS A 191 14.42 -19.27 -13.53
CA CYS A 191 13.42 -19.89 -12.66
C CYS A 191 14.16 -20.90 -11.74
N ASP A 192 14.70 -20.44 -10.61
CA ASP A 192 15.54 -21.28 -9.74
C ASP A 192 14.77 -22.33 -8.92
N ASP A 193 13.43 -22.25 -8.87
CA ASP A 193 12.61 -23.07 -7.98
C ASP A 193 11.68 -24.07 -8.70
N ASN A 194 11.44 -25.22 -8.05
CA ASN A 194 10.59 -26.30 -8.59
C ASN A 194 9.11 -25.89 -8.79
N ALA A 195 8.70 -24.75 -8.21
CA ALA A 195 7.36 -24.19 -8.35
C ALA A 195 7.12 -23.48 -9.69
N CYS A 196 8.17 -23.22 -10.47
CA CYS A 196 8.08 -22.48 -11.72
C CYS A 196 8.49 -23.34 -12.92
N SER A 197 7.59 -23.48 -13.89
CA SER A 197 7.92 -24.05 -15.19
C SER A 197 8.43 -22.96 -16.13
N ALA A 198 9.65 -23.12 -16.62
CA ALA A 198 10.16 -22.31 -17.72
C ALA A 198 9.42 -22.65 -19.02
N PHE A 199 9.08 -21.64 -19.82
CA PHE A 199 8.58 -21.79 -21.19
C PHE A 199 9.38 -20.88 -22.12
N ASP A 200 9.16 -21.02 -23.44
CA ASP A 200 9.80 -20.17 -24.46
C ASP A 200 9.44 -18.69 -24.22
N GLY A 201 10.29 -18.00 -23.46
CA GLY A 201 10.16 -16.57 -23.16
C GLY A 201 9.63 -16.21 -21.77
N GLY A 202 9.62 -17.10 -20.77
CA GLY A 202 9.24 -16.72 -19.41
C GLY A 202 9.25 -17.84 -18.36
N CYS A 203 8.84 -17.49 -17.13
CA CYS A 203 8.52 -18.41 -16.04
C CYS A 203 7.02 -18.31 -15.76
N THR A 204 6.36 -19.43 -15.50
CA THR A 204 5.00 -19.43 -14.94
C THR A 204 4.93 -20.43 -13.81
N SER A 205 4.24 -20.03 -12.75
CA SER A 205 3.88 -20.90 -11.65
C SER A 205 2.83 -21.93 -12.11
N THR A 206 3.12 -23.23 -11.97
CA THR A 206 2.14 -24.29 -12.28
C THR A 206 1.99 -25.31 -11.13
N PRO A 207 0.74 -25.65 -10.75
CA PRO A 207 -0.53 -25.02 -11.17
C PRO A 207 -0.62 -23.58 -10.63
N ALA A 208 -1.54 -22.78 -11.16
CA ALA A 208 -1.89 -21.49 -10.56
C ALA A 208 -2.39 -21.75 -9.13
N PHE A 209 -1.48 -21.69 -8.16
CA PHE A 209 -1.86 -21.86 -6.76
C PHE A 209 -2.77 -20.70 -6.39
N PRO A 210 -3.89 -20.93 -5.69
CA PRO A 210 -4.65 -19.83 -5.14
C PRO A 210 -3.69 -19.03 -4.24
N THR A 211 -3.65 -17.71 -4.42
CA THR A 211 -2.77 -16.74 -3.73
C THR A 211 -2.69 -16.91 -2.21
N GLN A 212 -3.67 -17.58 -1.59
CA GLN A 212 -3.66 -17.93 -0.16
C GLN A 212 -2.63 -19.00 0.25
N GLN A 213 -2.21 -19.90 -0.65
CA GLN A 213 -1.30 -20.99 -0.27
C GLN A 213 0.15 -20.53 -0.11
N CYS A 214 0.57 -19.54 -0.91
CA CYS A 214 1.88 -18.89 -0.81
C CYS A 214 2.16 -18.33 0.59
N ALA A 215 1.13 -17.80 1.28
CA ALA A 215 1.29 -17.26 2.63
C ALA A 215 1.61 -18.33 3.70
N ILE A 216 1.21 -19.59 3.46
CA ILE A 216 1.33 -20.68 4.43
C ILE A 216 2.72 -21.34 4.37
N ASP A 217 3.30 -21.48 3.17
CA ASP A 217 4.63 -22.09 3.01
C ASP A 217 5.80 -21.11 3.20
N CYS A 218 5.53 -19.80 3.32
CA CYS A 218 6.53 -18.74 3.50
C CYS A 218 6.58 -18.10 4.90
N SER A 219 5.84 -18.62 5.89
CA SER A 219 5.79 -18.10 7.27
C SER A 219 6.64 -18.88 8.28
#